data_AF-A0A662AH09-F1
#
_entry.id   AF-A0A662AH09-F1
#
_cell.length_a   1.000
_cell.length_b   1.000
_cell.length_c   1.000
_cell.angle_alpha   90.00
_cell.angle_beta   90.00
_cell.angle_gamma   90.00
#
_symmetry.space_group_name_H-M   'P 1'
#
loop_
_entity.id
_entity.type
_entity.pdbx_description
1 polymer ?
#
loop_
_entity_poly.entity_id
_entity_poly.type
_entity_poly.pdbx_seq_one_letter_code
_entity_poly.pdbx_strand_id
1 'polypeptide(L)'
;MKRIIFYIILTLFLFNNNIYAQSDELVNVCALDIGNATYLKDFKVKLQQSSVKPAPSTKFSVLLNKGTIYQLNVCDAAGYEGKAIMKLYDHSKLLGSNQKSDGSLMKAFGFQCQKTGVYNISISFKNGKQGAAVTILSYMNVK
;
A
#
# COMPACT_ATOMS: atom_id res chain seq x y z
N MET A 1 -45.71 24.02 15.82
CA MET A 1 -44.57 24.35 14.93
C MET A 1 -43.21 24.33 15.65
N LYS A 2 -43.01 25.06 16.77
CA LYS A 2 -41.73 25.09 17.50
C LYS A 2 -41.21 23.72 18.00
N ARG A 3 -42.12 22.83 18.44
CA ARG A 3 -41.76 21.47 18.89
C ARG A 3 -41.31 20.55 17.74
N ILE A 4 -41.90 20.70 16.54
CA ILE A 4 -41.53 19.92 15.36
C ILE A 4 -40.13 20.32 14.87
N ILE A 5 -39.82 21.63 14.91
CA ILE A 5 -38.49 22.15 14.56
C ILE A 5 -37.41 21.58 15.49
N PHE A 6 -37.70 21.43 16.79
CA PHE A 6 -36.79 20.84 17.75
C PHE A 6 -36.47 19.36 17.47
N TYR A 7 -37.49 18.57 17.11
CA TYR A 7 -37.28 17.15 16.76
C TYR A 7 -36.46 16.98 15.47
N ILE A 8 -36.66 17.86 14.47
CA ILE A 8 -35.88 17.85 13.22
C ILE A 8 -34.39 18.14 13.50
N ILE A 9 -34.10 19.13 14.35
CA ILE A 9 -32.72 19.46 14.74
C ILE A 9 -32.07 18.30 15.51
N LEU A 10 -32.83 17.63 16.40
CA LEU A 10 -32.32 16.50 17.18
C LEU A 10 -31.97 15.28 16.31
N THR A 11 -32.75 15.02 15.24
CA THR A 11 -32.46 13.93 14.30
C THR A 11 -31.24 14.17 13.42
N LEU A 12 -30.88 15.43 13.14
CA LEU A 12 -29.70 15.78 12.33
C LEU A 12 -28.37 15.52 13.06
N PHE A 13 -28.35 15.51 14.40
CA PHE A 13 -27.15 15.22 15.20
C PHE A 13 -26.83 13.72 15.35
N LEU A 14 -27.75 12.82 14.98
CA LEU A 14 -27.56 11.37 15.12
C LEU A 14 -26.91 10.71 13.90
N PHE A 15 -26.71 11.45 12.81
CA PHE A 15 -25.98 10.97 11.63
C PHE A 15 -24.47 11.15 11.83
N ASN A 16 -23.88 10.36 12.73
CA ASN A 16 -22.44 10.12 12.71
C ASN A 16 -22.12 9.24 11.50
N ASN A 17 -21.89 9.86 10.34
CA ASN A 17 -21.25 9.18 9.23
C ASN A 17 -19.81 8.86 9.64
N ASN A 18 -19.46 7.58 9.71
CA ASN A 18 -18.06 7.14 9.85
C ASN A 18 -17.30 7.57 8.59
N ILE A 19 -16.61 8.71 8.65
CA ILE A 19 -15.78 9.20 7.55
C ILE A 19 -14.52 8.33 7.47
N TYR A 20 -14.35 7.60 6.38
CA TYR A 20 -13.24 6.66 6.13
C TYR A 20 -11.90 7.37 5.77
N ALA A 21 -11.38 8.22 6.66
CA ALA A 21 -10.12 8.95 6.44
C ALA A 21 -8.83 8.12 6.63
N GLN A 22 -8.92 6.83 6.99
CA GLN A 22 -7.75 6.02 7.39
C GLN A 22 -6.70 5.82 6.29
N SER A 23 -7.05 6.03 5.02
CA SER A 23 -6.09 5.80 3.93
C SER A 23 -4.94 6.81 3.93
N ASP A 24 -5.16 8.06 4.31
CA ASP A 24 -4.11 9.09 4.28
C ASP A 24 -3.25 9.04 5.53
N GLU A 25 -3.85 8.70 6.68
CA GLU A 25 -3.12 8.45 7.91
C GLU A 25 -2.12 7.28 7.75
N LEU A 26 -2.54 6.19 7.11
CA LEU A 26 -1.65 5.05 6.86
C LEU A 26 -0.45 5.42 5.96
N VAL A 27 -0.65 6.27 4.96
CA VAL A 27 0.45 6.77 4.12
C VAL A 27 1.43 7.56 4.98
N ASN A 28 0.94 8.46 5.82
CA ASN A 28 1.80 9.27 6.69
C ASN A 28 2.62 8.41 7.63
N VAL A 29 1.99 7.44 8.31
CA VAL A 29 2.70 6.50 9.21
C VAL A 29 3.75 5.70 8.43
N CYS A 30 3.38 5.19 7.25
CA CYS A 30 4.31 4.44 6.43
C CYS A 30 5.49 5.29 5.93
N ALA A 31 5.24 6.58 5.65
CA ALA A 31 6.25 7.52 5.16
C ALA A 31 7.28 7.86 6.24
N LEU A 32 6.90 7.84 7.51
CA LEU A 32 7.84 8.03 8.62
C LEU A 32 8.87 6.88 8.72
N ASP A 33 8.51 5.68 8.25
CA ASP A 33 9.35 4.48 8.31
C ASP A 33 10.31 4.32 7.11
N ILE A 34 10.37 5.27 6.17
CA ILE A 34 11.23 5.14 4.97
C ILE A 34 12.72 5.40 5.25
N GLY A 35 13.06 5.96 6.42
CA GLY A 35 14.43 6.27 6.82
C GLY A 35 15.07 7.40 6.03
N ASN A 36 16.38 7.32 5.75
CA ASN A 36 17.12 8.31 4.95
C ASN A 36 16.87 8.12 3.44
N ALA A 37 15.63 8.31 3.03
CA ALA A 37 15.18 8.18 1.65
C ALA A 37 14.22 9.32 1.29
N THR A 38 14.15 9.64 0.00
CA THR A 38 13.25 10.66 -0.52
C THR A 38 11.99 9.99 -1.03
N TYR A 39 10.86 10.34 -0.43
CA TYR A 39 9.53 9.87 -0.85
C TYR A 39 9.25 10.24 -2.31
N LEU A 40 8.75 9.28 -3.10
CA LEU A 40 8.36 9.53 -4.49
C LEU A 40 6.86 9.34 -4.72
N LYS A 41 6.33 8.19 -4.30
CA LYS A 41 4.94 7.81 -4.61
C LYS A 41 4.44 6.73 -3.66
N ASP A 42 3.16 6.80 -3.31
CA ASP A 42 2.42 5.72 -2.66
C ASP A 42 1.51 4.95 -3.62
N PHE A 43 1.27 3.69 -3.25
CA PHE A 43 0.34 2.78 -3.89
C PHE A 43 -0.60 2.22 -2.82
N LYS A 44 -1.82 2.73 -2.79
CA LYS A 44 -2.89 2.30 -1.88
C LYS A 44 -3.63 1.11 -2.51
N VAL A 45 -3.79 0.03 -1.75
CA VAL A 45 -4.50 -1.17 -2.20
C VAL A 45 -5.47 -1.63 -1.13
N LYS A 46 -6.70 -1.95 -1.54
CA LYS A 46 -7.68 -2.64 -0.73
C LYS A 46 -8.30 -3.75 -1.55
N LEU A 47 -8.20 -4.99 -1.07
CA LEU A 47 -8.74 -6.17 -1.73
C LEU A 47 -9.66 -6.92 -0.77
N GLN A 48 -10.75 -7.44 -1.32
CA GLN A 48 -11.66 -8.32 -0.60
C GLN A 48 -11.05 -9.72 -0.48
N GLN A 49 -11.57 -10.49 0.48
CA GLN A 49 -11.23 -11.90 0.61
C GLN A 49 -11.49 -12.63 -0.71
N SER A 50 -10.55 -13.48 -1.12
CA SER A 50 -10.72 -14.35 -2.28
C SER A 50 -10.09 -15.71 -2.03
N SER A 51 -10.81 -16.75 -2.44
CA SER A 51 -10.35 -18.14 -2.41
C SER A 51 -9.71 -18.57 -3.74
N VAL A 52 -9.70 -17.69 -4.75
CA VAL A 52 -9.18 -17.98 -6.09
C VAL A 52 -7.66 -18.10 -6.04
N LYS A 53 -7.12 -19.06 -6.81
CA LYS A 53 -5.68 -19.26 -6.97
C LYS A 53 -5.26 -18.97 -8.42
N PRO A 54 -4.29 -18.08 -8.67
CA PRO A 54 -3.60 -17.24 -7.69
C PRO A 54 -4.52 -16.17 -7.07
N ALA A 55 -4.18 -15.71 -5.86
CA ALA A 55 -4.90 -14.64 -5.20
C ALA A 55 -4.93 -13.37 -6.09
N PRO A 56 -6.03 -12.61 -6.08
CA PRO A 56 -6.12 -11.38 -6.86
C PRO A 56 -5.01 -10.40 -6.47
N SER A 57 -4.53 -9.65 -7.46
CA SER A 57 -3.50 -8.63 -7.27
C SER A 57 -3.89 -7.34 -7.95
N THR A 58 -3.56 -6.21 -7.32
CA THR A 58 -3.62 -4.89 -7.96
C THR A 58 -2.27 -4.59 -8.58
N LYS A 59 -2.28 -4.08 -9.81
CA LYS A 59 -1.05 -3.78 -10.56
C LYS A 59 -0.91 -2.28 -10.80
N PHE A 60 0.31 -1.80 -10.70
CA PHE A 60 0.69 -0.43 -11.01
C PHE A 60 1.92 -0.42 -11.91
N SER A 61 2.06 0.62 -12.72
CA SER A 61 3.26 0.85 -13.52
C SER A 61 3.99 2.09 -13.02
N VAL A 62 5.32 2.03 -12.99
CA VAL A 62 6.18 3.12 -12.52
C VAL A 62 7.42 3.26 -13.40
N LEU A 63 7.78 4.50 -13.73
CA LEU A 63 9.02 4.81 -14.43
C LEU A 63 10.15 4.90 -13.41
N LEU A 64 11.18 4.06 -13.58
CA LEU A 64 12.38 4.08 -12.76
C LEU A 64 13.60 4.46 -13.60
N ASN A 65 14.56 5.13 -12.98
CA ASN A 65 15.76 5.65 -13.61
C ASN A 65 16.98 4.76 -13.28
N LYS A 66 17.79 4.48 -14.30
CA LYS A 66 19.05 3.75 -14.14
C LYS A 66 19.97 4.46 -13.16
N GLY A 67 20.65 3.68 -12.32
CA GLY A 67 21.62 4.17 -11.35
C GLY A 67 21.01 4.60 -10.02
N THR A 68 19.69 4.71 -9.93
CA THR A 68 19.00 5.02 -8.67
C THR A 68 18.78 3.75 -7.84
N ILE A 69 19.08 3.83 -6.54
CA ILE A 69 18.72 2.81 -5.57
C ILE A 69 17.34 3.17 -5.00
N TYR A 70 16.35 2.37 -5.32
CA TYR A 70 14.99 2.51 -4.82
C TYR A 70 14.79 1.68 -3.55
N GLN A 71 13.91 2.13 -2.69
CA GLN A 71 13.40 1.36 -1.56
C GLN A 71 11.87 1.29 -1.65
N LEU A 72 11.33 0.12 -1.39
CA LEU A 72 9.89 -0.10 -1.34
C LEU A 72 9.50 -0.52 0.08
N ASN A 73 8.71 0.31 0.75
CA ASN A 73 8.20 0.06 2.10
C ASN A 73 6.73 -0.36 2.01
N VAL A 74 6.35 -1.43 2.72
CA VAL A 74 4.99 -1.99 2.71
C VAL A 74 4.41 -1.91 4.12
N CYS A 75 3.24 -1.27 4.23
CA CYS A 75 2.52 -1.08 5.48
C CYS A 75 1.10 -1.60 5.36
N ASP A 76 0.75 -2.58 6.18
CA ASP A 76 -0.61 -3.10 6.28
C ASP A 76 -1.48 -2.19 7.15
N ALA A 77 -2.73 -1.97 6.75
CA ALA A 77 -3.70 -1.27 7.56
C ALA A 77 -4.09 -2.09 8.80
N ALA A 78 -4.28 -1.41 9.93
CA ALA A 78 -4.86 -2.02 11.11
C ALA A 78 -6.32 -2.49 10.84
N GLY A 79 -6.76 -3.52 11.54
CA GLY A 79 -8.12 -4.06 11.41
C GLY A 79 -8.33 -5.06 10.26
N TYR A 80 -7.28 -5.41 9.52
CA TYR A 80 -7.32 -6.48 8.51
C TYR A 80 -6.36 -7.62 8.85
N GLU A 81 -6.76 -8.86 8.54
CA GLU A 81 -5.88 -10.03 8.65
C GLU A 81 -4.87 -10.12 7.51
N GLY A 82 -5.21 -9.55 6.34
CA GLY A 82 -4.39 -9.61 5.14
C GLY A 82 -3.03 -8.97 5.33
N LYS A 83 -1.98 -9.70 4.93
CA LYS A 83 -0.61 -9.21 4.87
C LYS A 83 -0.16 -9.05 3.44
N ALA A 84 0.23 -7.83 3.07
CA ALA A 84 0.55 -7.49 1.70
C ALA A 84 1.86 -8.14 1.23
N ILE A 85 1.78 -8.75 0.06
CA ILE A 85 2.92 -9.24 -0.72
C ILE A 85 3.06 -8.31 -1.91
N MET A 86 4.12 -7.51 -1.89
CA MET A 86 4.50 -6.64 -2.98
C MET A 86 5.59 -7.32 -3.81
N LYS A 87 5.45 -7.24 -5.14
CA LYS A 87 6.40 -7.76 -6.11
C LYS A 87 6.71 -6.71 -7.17
N LEU A 88 7.98 -6.52 -7.46
CA LEU A 88 8.48 -5.65 -8.53
C LEU A 88 8.89 -6.49 -9.73
N TYR A 89 8.47 -6.08 -10.92
CA TYR A 89 8.74 -6.77 -12.18
C TYR A 89 9.31 -5.84 -13.24
N ASP A 90 10.19 -6.39 -14.06
CA ASP A 90 10.52 -5.88 -15.40
C ASP A 90 9.88 -6.80 -16.42
N HIS A 91 8.85 -6.31 -17.11
CA HIS A 91 7.91 -7.14 -17.88
C HIS A 91 7.34 -8.31 -17.05
N SER A 92 7.77 -9.55 -17.33
CA SER A 92 7.38 -10.77 -16.60
C SER A 92 8.42 -11.24 -15.59
N LYS A 93 9.62 -10.66 -15.59
CA LYS A 93 10.73 -11.06 -14.71
C LYS A 93 10.55 -10.45 -13.33
N LEU A 94 10.46 -11.30 -12.30
CA LEU A 94 10.46 -10.85 -10.91
C LEU A 94 11.85 -10.32 -10.54
N LEU A 95 11.91 -9.10 -10.02
CA LEU A 95 13.14 -8.43 -9.61
C LEU A 95 13.29 -8.33 -8.09
N GLY A 96 12.17 -8.26 -7.38
CA GLY A 96 12.18 -8.16 -5.92
C GLY A 96 10.80 -8.36 -5.32
N SER A 97 10.79 -8.75 -4.06
CA SER A 97 9.56 -8.88 -3.27
C SER A 97 9.88 -8.64 -1.80
N ASN A 98 8.88 -8.21 -1.04
CA ASN A 98 8.97 -8.17 0.41
C ASN A 98 8.81 -9.57 1.05
N GLN A 99 8.47 -10.61 0.29
CA GLN A 99 8.40 -11.98 0.79
C GLN A 99 9.75 -12.70 0.63
N LYS A 100 10.29 -13.22 1.74
CA LYS A 100 11.49 -14.06 1.75
C LYS A 100 11.17 -15.49 1.30
N SER A 101 12.22 -16.26 1.00
CA SER A 101 12.11 -17.66 0.57
C SER A 101 11.46 -18.58 1.63
N ASP A 102 11.58 -18.23 2.92
CA ASP A 102 10.92 -18.93 4.04
C ASP A 102 9.43 -18.55 4.20
N GLY A 103 8.92 -17.64 3.37
CA GLY A 103 7.54 -17.14 3.40
C GLY A 103 7.26 -16.04 4.42
N SER A 104 8.28 -15.60 5.18
CA SER A 104 8.20 -14.42 6.05
C SER A 104 8.19 -13.13 5.23
N LEU A 105 7.59 -12.08 5.79
CA LEU A 105 7.44 -10.78 5.13
C LEU A 105 8.36 -9.75 5.78
N MET A 106 9.03 -8.99 4.93
CA MET A 106 9.82 -7.82 5.29
C MET A 106 8.96 -6.57 5.15
N LYS A 107 9.23 -5.56 5.98
CA LYS A 107 8.59 -4.25 5.86
C LYS A 107 9.12 -3.45 4.65
N ALA A 108 10.35 -3.72 4.22
CA ALA A 108 10.93 -3.04 3.08
C ALA A 108 11.94 -3.93 2.33
N PHE A 109 12.19 -3.59 1.07
CA PHE A 109 13.32 -4.11 0.31
C PHE A 109 13.87 -3.05 -0.65
N GLY A 110 15.17 -3.14 -0.93
CA GLY A 110 15.86 -2.25 -1.87
C GLY A 110 15.92 -2.82 -3.28
N PHE A 111 16.01 -1.95 -4.28
CA PHE A 111 16.19 -2.30 -5.69
C PHE A 111 17.14 -1.30 -6.37
N GLN A 112 18.31 -1.77 -6.78
CA GLN A 112 19.23 -0.99 -7.60
C GLN A 112 18.83 -1.08 -9.07
N CYS A 113 18.33 0.03 -9.62
CA CYS A 113 17.80 0.06 -10.97
C CYS A 113 18.91 0.06 -12.03
N GLN A 114 18.96 -1.00 -12.83
CA GLN A 114 20.02 -1.21 -13.83
C GLN A 114 19.68 -0.60 -15.21
N LYS A 115 18.40 -0.30 -15.46
CA LYS A 115 17.88 0.17 -16.75
C LYS A 115 16.79 1.21 -16.51
N THR A 116 16.79 2.31 -17.27
CA THR A 116 15.67 3.26 -17.23
C THR A 116 14.48 2.67 -17.98
N GLY A 117 13.30 2.67 -17.38
CA GLY A 117 12.12 2.11 -18.02
C GLY A 117 10.92 1.96 -17.10
N VAL A 118 9.85 1.41 -17.67
CA VAL A 118 8.61 1.13 -16.94
C VAL A 118 8.71 -0.23 -16.26
N TYR A 119 8.49 -0.24 -14.95
CA TYR A 119 8.43 -1.42 -14.11
C TYR A 119 7.01 -1.64 -13.61
N ASN A 120 6.66 -2.88 -13.30
CA ASN A 120 5.35 -3.23 -12.79
C ASN A 120 5.42 -3.62 -11.31
N ILE A 121 4.56 -3.01 -10.52
CA ILE A 121 4.32 -3.35 -9.13
C ILE A 121 3.06 -4.21 -9.09
N SER A 122 3.12 -5.34 -8.40
CA SER A 122 1.97 -6.19 -8.12
C SER A 122 1.82 -6.36 -6.62
N ILE A 123 0.64 -6.06 -6.09
CA ILE A 123 0.33 -6.18 -4.66
C ILE A 123 -0.86 -7.12 -4.50
N SER A 124 -0.64 -8.19 -3.76
CA SER A 124 -1.69 -9.12 -3.32
C SER A 124 -1.62 -9.31 -1.81
N PHE A 125 -2.58 -10.01 -1.22
CA PHE A 125 -2.54 -10.37 0.19
C PHE A 125 -2.29 -11.87 0.36
N LYS A 126 -1.43 -12.22 1.32
CA LYS A 126 -1.08 -13.60 1.64
C LYS A 126 -2.35 -14.42 1.86
N ASN A 127 -2.41 -15.60 1.22
CA ASN A 127 -3.55 -16.52 1.24
C ASN A 127 -4.88 -15.92 0.75
N GLY A 128 -4.85 -14.85 -0.06
CA GLY A 128 -6.05 -14.18 -0.56
C GLY A 128 -6.88 -13.52 0.52
N LYS A 129 -6.26 -13.23 1.68
CA LYS A 129 -6.94 -12.62 2.82
C LYS A 129 -7.44 -11.21 2.50
N GLN A 130 -8.59 -10.82 3.06
CA GLN A 130 -9.03 -9.43 2.98
C GLN A 130 -7.98 -8.51 3.60
N GLY A 131 -7.63 -7.43 2.90
CA GLY A 131 -6.59 -6.54 3.35
C GLY A 131 -6.65 -5.15 2.74
N ALA A 132 -6.12 -4.19 3.47
CA ALA A 132 -5.75 -2.89 2.95
C ALA A 132 -4.28 -2.62 3.30
N ALA A 133 -3.54 -2.01 2.38
CA ALA A 133 -2.12 -1.71 2.57
C ALA A 133 -1.70 -0.51 1.71
N VAL A 134 -0.58 0.09 2.11
CA VAL A 134 0.14 1.11 1.35
C VAL A 134 1.54 0.58 1.03
N THR A 135 1.99 0.76 -0.21
CA THR A 135 3.40 0.64 -0.56
C THR A 135 3.96 2.01 -0.89
N ILE A 136 5.05 2.42 -0.25
CA ILE A 136 5.77 3.65 -0.59
C ILE A 136 7.00 3.28 -1.41
N LEU A 137 7.14 3.95 -2.54
CA LEU A 137 8.37 4.01 -3.32
C LEU A 137 9.16 5.26 -2.92
N SER A 138 10.41 5.06 -2.59
CA SER A 138 11.38 6.12 -2.32
C SER A 138 12.69 5.84 -3.06
N TYR A 139 13.54 6.84 -3.22
CA TYR A 139 14.93 6.61 -3.59
C TYR A 139 15.85 6.91 -2.41
N MET A 140 16.89 6.10 -2.25
CA MET A 140 17.83 6.24 -1.16
C MET A 140 18.85 7.35 -1.45
N ASN A 141 19.10 8.18 -0.44
CA ASN A 141 20.18 9.16 -0.49
C ASN A 141 21.48 8.46 -0.09
N VAL A 142 22.29 8.08 -1.07
CA VAL A 142 23.64 7.56 -0.82
C VAL A 142 24.49 8.77 -0.39
N LYS A 143 24.97 8.75 0.85
CA LYS A 143 25.96 9.72 1.35
C LYS A 143 27.34 9.33 0.86
#